data_AF-A0A383BAR5-F1
#
_entry.id   AF-A0A383BAR5-F1
#
_cell.length_a   1.000
_cell.length_b   1.000
_cell.length_c   1.000
_cell.angle_alpha   90.00
_cell.angle_beta   90.00
_cell.angle_gamma   90.00
#
_symmetry.space_group_name_H-M   'P 1'
#
loop_
_entity.id
_entity.type
_entity.pdbx_description
1 polymer ?
#
loop_
_entity_poly.entity_id
_entity_poly.type
_entity_poly.pdbx_seq_one_letter_code
_entity_poly.pdbx_strand_id
1 'polypeptide(L)'
;MRALLSPYDKTGLVEFARVLANIGFELLSTGGTAAMLKNAGLEILEVASITGEPEILDGRVKTLHPRIHGGLLGKRDNPEHVSEMKEHGIEGIDVVVNNLYPFQQVIANPDSTLDDALEN
;
A
#
# COMPACT_ATOMS: atom_id res chain seq x y z
N MET A 1 -12.31 -5.58 7.55
CA MET A 1 -11.43 -6.05 6.46
C MET A 1 -10.66 -4.85 5.94
N ARG A 2 -9.40 -5.04 5.55
CA ARG A 2 -8.51 -3.95 5.11
C ARG A 2 -8.00 -4.19 3.70
N ALA A 3 -7.95 -3.14 2.89
CA ALA A 3 -7.35 -3.16 1.56
C ALA A 3 -6.18 -2.18 1.50
N LEU A 4 -4.98 -2.65 1.15
CA LEU A 4 -3.81 -1.82 0.90
C LEU A 4 -3.70 -1.49 -0.60
N LEU A 5 -3.83 -0.20 -0.95
CA LEU A 5 -3.76 0.30 -2.32
C LEU A 5 -2.47 1.10 -2.50
N SER A 6 -1.52 0.55 -3.25
CA SER A 6 -0.22 1.20 -3.51
C SER A 6 0.30 1.03 -4.96
N PRO A 7 -0.53 1.15 -6.01
CA PRO A 7 -0.04 0.99 -7.37
C PRO A 7 0.72 2.23 -7.89
N TYR A 8 1.63 1.99 -8.82
CA TYR A 8 2.20 3.02 -9.68
C TYR A 8 1.15 3.57 -10.66
N ASP A 9 0.62 2.71 -11.53
CA ASP A 9 -0.47 3.01 -12.47
C ASP A 9 -1.82 2.97 -11.74
N LYS A 10 -2.51 4.10 -11.74
CA LYS A 10 -3.73 4.33 -10.97
C LYS A 10 -4.98 4.27 -11.86
N THR A 11 -4.86 3.78 -13.08
CA THR A 11 -5.98 3.62 -14.02
C THR A 11 -7.10 2.79 -13.38
N GLY A 12 -8.31 3.37 -13.30
CA GLY A 12 -9.49 2.72 -12.72
C GLY A 12 -9.47 2.54 -11.18
N LEU A 13 -8.46 3.09 -10.49
CA LEU A 13 -8.26 2.85 -9.05
C LEU A 13 -9.39 3.43 -8.21
N VAL A 14 -9.91 4.61 -8.57
CA VAL A 14 -10.96 5.29 -7.81
C VAL A 14 -12.26 4.48 -7.83
N GLU A 15 -12.66 3.98 -9.00
CA GLU A 15 -13.84 3.15 -9.17
C GLU A 15 -13.71 1.85 -8.39
N PHE A 16 -12.54 1.21 -8.45
CA PHE A 16 -12.27 -0.01 -7.71
C PHE A 16 -12.31 0.22 -6.19
N ALA A 17 -11.67 1.29 -5.71
CA ALA A 17 -11.65 1.66 -4.30
C ALA A 17 -13.05 1.99 -3.75
N ARG A 18 -13.92 2.62 -4.55
CA ARG A 18 -15.33 2.84 -4.18
C ARG A 18 -16.08 1.54 -3.95
N VAL A 19 -15.87 0.54 -4.82
CA VAL A 19 -16.51 -0.78 -4.65
C VAL A 19 -16.06 -1.41 -3.34
N LEU A 20 -14.75 -1.39 -3.05
CA LEU A 20 -14.20 -1.91 -1.79
C LEU A 20 -14.77 -1.20 -0.56
N ALA A 21 -14.81 0.14 -0.57
CA ALA A 21 -15.39 0.93 0.52
C ALA A 21 -16.88 0.59 0.72
N ASN A 22 -17.66 0.48 -0.36
CA ASN A 22 -19.10 0.17 -0.30
C ASN A 22 -19.40 -1.22 0.30
N ILE A 23 -18.48 -2.18 0.18
CA ILE A 23 -18.61 -3.51 0.80
C ILE A 23 -17.93 -3.58 2.18
N GLY A 24 -17.53 -2.44 2.75
CA GLY A 24 -17.06 -2.32 4.13
C GLY A 24 -15.56 -2.54 4.35
N PHE A 25 -14.73 -2.37 3.31
CA PHE A 25 -13.27 -2.35 3.51
C PHE A 25 -12.82 -0.99 4.03
N GLU A 26 -11.97 -1.03 5.04
CA GLU A 26 -11.13 0.10 5.39
C GLU A 26 -9.99 0.19 4.36
N LEU A 27 -9.84 1.35 3.74
CA LEU A 27 -8.87 1.58 2.67
C LEU A 27 -7.58 2.17 3.23
N LEU A 28 -6.46 1.49 2.96
CA LEU A 28 -5.12 1.90 3.36
C LEU A 28 -4.36 2.36 2.13
N SER A 29 -3.67 3.50 2.21
CA SER A 29 -2.82 3.97 1.12
C SER A 29 -1.72 4.90 1.64
N THR A 30 -0.86 5.37 0.72
CA THR A 30 0.28 6.25 1.03
C THR A 30 0.55 7.23 -0.11
N GLY A 31 1.23 8.33 0.21
CA GLY A 31 1.71 9.34 -0.74
C GLY A 31 0.64 9.81 -1.73
N GLY A 32 1.03 9.94 -3.01
CA GLY A 32 0.17 10.43 -4.08
C GLY A 32 -1.09 9.58 -4.32
N THR A 33 -1.05 8.28 -4.01
CA THR A 33 -2.23 7.40 -4.13
C THR A 33 -3.28 7.74 -3.06
N ALA A 34 -2.85 7.93 -1.80
CA ALA A 34 -3.74 8.35 -0.74
C ALA A 34 -4.37 9.72 -1.05
N ALA A 35 -3.56 10.68 -1.51
CA ALA A 35 -4.05 12.01 -1.88
C ALA A 35 -5.09 11.95 -3.01
N MET A 36 -4.84 11.17 -4.07
CA MET A 36 -5.79 10.97 -5.18
C MET A 36 -7.13 10.43 -4.66
N LEU A 37 -7.09 9.37 -3.86
CA LEU A 37 -8.31 8.73 -3.36
C LEU A 37 -9.10 9.64 -2.41
N LYS A 38 -8.41 10.37 -1.52
CA LYS A 38 -9.02 11.39 -0.66
C LYS A 38 -9.68 12.51 -1.47
N ASN A 39 -9.03 12.99 -2.53
CA ASN A 39 -9.61 13.99 -3.43
C ASN A 39 -10.85 13.49 -4.16
N ALA A 40 -10.97 12.17 -4.37
CA ALA A 40 -12.18 11.54 -4.88
C ALA A 40 -13.28 11.35 -3.81
N GLY A 41 -13.07 11.82 -2.57
CA GLY A 41 -14.03 11.73 -1.47
C GLY A 41 -14.08 10.36 -0.79
N LEU A 42 -13.02 9.55 -0.91
CA LEU A 42 -12.89 8.31 -0.17
C LEU A 42 -12.22 8.54 1.19
N GLU A 43 -12.70 7.85 2.21
CA GLU A 43 -11.99 7.77 3.50
C GLU A 43 -10.78 6.86 3.35
N ILE A 44 -9.60 7.39 3.66
CA ILE A 44 -8.32 6.68 3.53
C ILE A 44 -7.58 6.77 4.86
N LEU A 45 -7.24 5.60 5.41
CA LEU A 45 -6.29 5.47 6.50
C LEU A 45 -4.88 5.49 5.92
N GLU A 46 -4.07 6.48 6.32
CA GLU A 46 -2.70 6.54 5.83
C GLU A 46 -1.80 5.51 6.51
N VAL A 47 -0.93 4.87 5.72
CA VAL A 47 0.06 3.93 6.25
C VAL A 47 0.90 4.56 7.36
N ALA A 48 1.31 5.82 7.22
CA ALA A 48 2.05 6.55 8.26
C ALA A 48 1.29 6.65 9.60
N SER A 49 -0.04 6.76 9.56
CA SER A 49 -0.87 6.76 10.79
C SER A 49 -0.89 5.39 11.47
N ILE A 50 -0.73 4.30 10.71
CA ILE A 50 -0.67 2.93 11.24
C ILE A 50 0.73 2.61 11.78
N THR A 51 1.78 2.98 11.03
CA THR A 51 3.16 2.68 11.42
C THR A 51 3.64 3.60 12.53
N GLY A 52 3.16 4.84 12.57
CA GLY A 52 3.70 5.91 13.43
C GLY A 52 4.98 6.53 12.88
N GLU A 53 5.44 6.08 11.71
CA GLU A 53 6.67 6.53 11.07
C GLU A 53 6.36 7.52 9.94
N PRO A 54 7.09 8.65 9.84
CA PRO A 54 6.93 9.59 8.74
C PRO A 54 7.45 8.99 7.42
N GLU A 55 7.09 9.63 6.31
CA GLU A 55 7.71 9.31 5.02
C GLU A 55 9.16 9.83 5.01
N ILE A 56 10.11 8.92 4.87
CA ILE A 56 11.56 9.20 4.84
C ILE A 56 12.19 8.56 3.59
N LEU A 57 13.41 8.99 3.24
CA LEU A 57 14.19 8.46 2.12
C LEU A 57 13.39 8.47 0.81
N ASP A 58 12.72 9.60 0.54
CA ASP A 58 11.86 9.80 -0.64
C ASP A 58 10.79 8.70 -0.83
N GLY A 59 10.29 8.18 0.30
CA GLY A 59 9.23 7.19 0.33
C GLY A 59 9.68 5.76 0.04
N ARG A 60 10.99 5.49 -0.06
CA ARG A 60 11.55 4.15 -0.35
C ARG A 60 11.17 3.08 0.67
N VAL A 61 10.92 3.47 1.92
CA VAL A 61 10.71 2.53 3.03
C VAL A 61 9.33 2.65 3.69
N LYS A 62 8.42 3.44 3.13
CA LYS A 62 7.15 3.81 3.78
C LYS A 62 6.21 2.67 4.13
N THR A 63 6.31 1.53 3.45
CA THR A 63 5.49 0.33 3.74
C THR A 63 6.29 -0.80 4.39
N LEU A 64 7.62 -0.68 4.50
CA LEU A 64 8.51 -1.72 5.03
C LEU A 64 8.48 -1.76 6.56
N HIS A 65 7.30 -2.04 7.11
CA HIS A 65 7.04 -2.01 8.54
C HIS A 65 6.30 -3.27 9.03
N PRO A 66 6.61 -3.82 10.22
CA PRO A 66 5.95 -5.00 10.76
C PRO A 66 4.43 -4.89 10.86
N ARG A 67 3.89 -3.70 11.19
CA ARG A 67 2.42 -3.49 11.21
C ARG A 67 1.74 -3.63 9.85
N ILE A 68 2.47 -3.46 8.75
CA ILE A 68 1.95 -3.68 7.39
C ILE A 68 2.18 -5.12 6.98
N HIS A 69 3.44 -5.59 7.04
CA HIS A 69 3.79 -6.94 6.59
C HIS A 69 3.21 -8.04 7.48
N GLY A 70 3.07 -7.82 8.79
CA GLY A 70 2.37 -8.73 9.70
C GLY A 70 0.89 -8.84 9.38
N GLY A 71 0.26 -7.74 8.94
CA GLY A 71 -1.14 -7.75 8.47
C GLY A 71 -1.32 -8.58 7.18
N LEU A 72 -0.28 -8.62 6.33
CA LEU A 72 -0.25 -9.39 5.07
C LEU A 72 0.09 -10.87 5.28
N LEU A 73 1.07 -11.15 6.14
CA LEU A 73 1.70 -12.48 6.27
C LEU A 73 1.17 -13.28 7.47
N GLY A 74 0.44 -12.64 8.38
CA GLY A 74 -0.17 -13.27 9.54
C GLY A 74 -1.17 -14.36 9.14
N LYS A 75 -0.89 -15.60 9.55
CA LYS A 75 -1.76 -16.76 9.29
C LYS A 75 -2.95 -16.74 10.23
N ARG A 76 -4.15 -16.60 9.67
CA ARG A 76 -5.40 -16.40 10.43
C ARG A 76 -5.94 -17.69 11.06
N ASP A 77 -5.51 -18.83 10.54
CA ASP A 77 -5.81 -20.17 11.04
C ASP A 77 -4.78 -20.66 12.06
N ASN A 78 -3.70 -19.91 12.29
CA ASN A 78 -2.71 -20.20 13.34
C ASN A 78 -3.01 -19.37 14.61
N PRO A 79 -3.44 -19.99 15.72
CA PRO A 79 -3.72 -19.28 16.97
C PRO A 79 -2.54 -18.47 17.53
N GLU A 80 -1.30 -18.93 17.32
CA GLU A 80 -0.09 -18.23 17.79
C GLU A 80 0.10 -16.91 17.04
N HIS A 81 -0.02 -16.92 15.71
CA HIS A 81 0.06 -15.70 14.89
C HIS A 81 -1.06 -14.72 15.24
N VAL A 82 -2.29 -15.21 15.42
CA VAL A 82 -3.43 -14.37 15.80
C VAL A 82 -3.18 -13.70 17.16
N SER A 83 -2.59 -14.42 18.12
CA SER A 83 -2.22 -13.86 19.42
C SER A 83 -1.14 -12.80 19.30
N GLU A 84 -0.06 -13.07 18.57
CA GLU A 84 1.07 -12.14 18.38
C GLU A 84 0.63 -10.86 17.63
N MET A 85 -0.17 -11.02 16.57
CA MET A 85 -0.74 -9.87 15.86
C MET A 85 -1.57 -8.99 16.80
N LYS A 86 -2.42 -9.59 17.64
CA LYS A 86 -3.23 -8.85 18.61
C LYS A 86 -2.37 -8.14 19.66
N GLU A 87 -1.33 -8.79 20.17
CA GLU A 87 -0.39 -8.21 21.14
C GLU A 87 0.33 -6.97 20.57
N HIS A 88 0.70 -7.01 19.29
CA HIS A 88 1.41 -5.93 18.62
C HIS A 88 0.48 -4.91 17.91
N GLY A 89 -0.84 -5.04 18.06
CA GLY A 89 -1.82 -4.15 17.42
C GLY A 89 -1.80 -4.21 15.89
N ILE A 90 -1.52 -5.40 15.34
CA ILE A 90 -1.48 -5.66 13.91
C ILE A 90 -2.84 -6.21 13.48
N GLU A 91 -3.53 -5.48 12.62
CA GLU A 91 -4.77 -5.92 12.00
C GLU A 91 -4.48 -6.59 10.65
N GLY A 92 -5.30 -7.57 10.28
CA GLY A 92 -5.17 -8.28 9.01
C GLY A 92 -5.46 -7.38 7.80
N ILE A 93 -4.72 -7.61 6.72
CA ILE A 93 -4.95 -7.03 5.39
C ILE A 93 -5.45 -8.15 4.48
N ASP A 94 -6.60 -7.93 3.85
CA ASP A 94 -7.35 -8.92 3.06
C ASP A 94 -7.12 -8.77 1.56
N VAL A 95 -6.88 -7.54 1.12
CA VAL A 95 -6.70 -7.19 -0.30
C VAL A 95 -5.46 -6.32 -0.44
N VAL A 96 -4.63 -6.63 -1.44
CA VAL A 96 -3.54 -5.77 -1.88
C VAL A 96 -3.74 -5.42 -3.34
N VAL A 97 -3.77 -4.12 -3.63
CA VAL A 97 -3.80 -3.58 -4.98
C VAL A 97 -2.46 -2.94 -5.25
N ASN A 98 -1.66 -3.59 -6.08
CA ASN A 98 -0.32 -3.13 -6.40
C ASN A 98 0.01 -3.41 -7.87
N ASN A 99 0.74 -2.47 -8.47
CA ASN A 99 1.50 -2.67 -9.69
C ASN A 99 2.80 -1.87 -9.54
N LEU A 100 3.84 -2.32 -10.23
CA LEU A 100 5.20 -1.82 -10.02
C LEU A 100 5.52 -0.68 -10.98
N TYR A 101 6.58 0.06 -10.65
CA TYR A 101 7.18 1.00 -11.59
C TYR A 101 7.56 0.28 -12.91
N PRO A 102 7.41 0.93 -14.06
CA PRO A 102 7.47 0.29 -15.36
C PRO A 102 8.92 0.12 -15.84
N PHE A 103 9.74 -0.59 -15.06
CA PHE A 103 11.18 -0.71 -15.28
C PHE A 103 11.53 -1.12 -16.71
N GLN A 104 10.82 -2.11 -17.27
CA GLN A 104 11.02 -2.54 -18.65
C GLN A 104 10.82 -1.41 -19.68
N GLN A 105 9.84 -0.53 -19.45
CA GLN A 105 9.57 0.60 -20.35
C GLN A 105 10.65 1.66 -20.21
N VAL A 106 11.14 1.90 -18.99
CA VAL A 106 12.24 2.82 -18.72
C VAL A 106 13.49 2.39 -19.45
N ILE A 107 13.96 1.15 -19.28
CA ILE A 107 15.19 0.67 -19.93
C ILE A 107 15.06 0.49 -21.45
N ALA A 108 13.84 0.42 -21.98
CA ALA A 108 13.60 0.33 -23.42
C ALA A 108 13.68 1.71 -24.12
N ASN A 109 13.60 2.82 -23.36
CA ASN A 109 13.77 4.16 -23.89
C ASN A 109 15.26 4.40 -24.22
N PRO A 110 15.62 4.71 -25.48
CA PRO A 110 17.01 4.98 -25.86
C PRO A 110 17.64 6.17 -25.12
N ASP A 111 16.83 7.10 -24.62
CA ASP A 111 17.29 8.26 -23.87
C ASP A 111 17.40 8.01 -22.35
N SER A 112 17.05 6.81 -21.88
CA SER A 112 17.12 6.47 -20.45
C SER A 112 18.57 6.40 -19.98
N THR A 113 18.84 7.03 -18.85
CA THR A 113 20.12 6.92 -18.15
C THR A 113 20.15 5.71 -17.21
N LEU A 114 21.34 5.40 -16.68
CA LEU A 114 21.48 4.41 -15.61
C LEU A 114 20.71 4.85 -14.34
N ASP A 115 20.76 6.14 -14.01
CA ASP A 115 20.08 6.67 -12.83
C ASP A 115 18.56 6.53 -12.97
N ASP A 116 18.01 6.79 -14.16
CA ASP A 116 16.57 6.56 -14.43
C ASP A 116 16.17 5.09 -14.21
N ALA A 117 17.04 4.15 -14.59
CA ALA A 117 16.81 2.73 -14.37
C ALA A 117 16.91 2.35 -12.89
N LEU A 118 17.85 2.94 -12.14
CA LEU A 118 18.05 2.66 -10.70
C LEU A 118 16.97 3.28 -9.81
N GLU A 119 16.36 4.40 -10.24
CA GLU A 119 15.29 5.09 -9.51
C GLU A 119 13.88 4.53 -9.79
N ASN A 120 13.75 3.59 -10.73
CA ASN A 120 12.51 2.85 -10.96
C ASN A 120 12.35 1.68 -9.99
#